data_AF-A0A1G7P0F9-F1
#
_entry.id   AF-A0A1G7P0F9-F1
#
_cell.length_a   1.000
_cell.length_b   1.000
_cell.length_c   1.000
_cell.angle_alpha   90.00
_cell.angle_beta   90.00
_cell.angle_gamma   90.00
#
_symmetry.space_group_name_H-M   'P 1'
#
loop_
_entity.id
_entity.type
_entity.pdbx_description
1 polymer ?
#
loop_
_entity_poly.entity_id
_entity_poly.type
_entity_poly.pdbx_seq_one_letter_code
_entity_poly.pdbx_strand_id
1 'polypeptide(L)'
;MLVNKKLLVTLGLLSIVVFGAMTTSKPQDEGFKNLKVLPKNISGENLHKVMEEWEHSLGVHCNFCHARNEETKKMDWASDAKPEKAMARDMYKMMNKINQKYFHAKKDSLGMIMQSGVNCNTCHRGTAHPEVMVPDGKGPGGQPGPPSAGPAPGSPAPTKP
;
A
#
# COMPACT_ATOMS: atom_id res chain seq x y z
N MET A 1 -31.63 62.42 -0.33
CA MET A 1 -30.63 61.94 0.66
C MET A 1 -29.34 61.62 -0.09
N LEU A 2 -28.33 62.50 0.00
CA LEU A 2 -27.04 62.33 -0.68
C LEU A 2 -26.12 61.51 0.23
N VAL A 3 -26.05 60.20 -0.01
CA VAL A 3 -25.15 59.30 0.72
C VAL A 3 -23.70 59.67 0.37
N ASN A 4 -22.92 60.01 1.39
CA ASN A 4 -21.55 60.49 1.23
C ASN A 4 -20.66 59.33 0.75
N LYS A 5 -20.17 59.38 -0.50
CA LYS A 5 -19.38 58.32 -1.14
C LYS A 5 -18.18 57.87 -0.31
N LYS A 6 -17.61 58.74 0.53
CA LYS A 6 -16.53 58.41 1.47
C LYS A 6 -16.95 57.40 2.55
N LEU A 7 -18.21 57.46 2.99
CA LEU A 7 -18.78 56.56 4.01
C LEU A 7 -19.04 55.15 3.47
N LEU A 8 -19.40 55.03 2.18
CA LEU A 8 -19.56 53.74 1.48
C LEU A 8 -18.23 53.03 1.28
N VAL A 9 -17.15 53.76 1.00
CA VAL A 9 -15.81 53.19 0.78
C VAL A 9 -15.22 52.66 2.09
N THR A 10 -15.40 53.38 3.21
CA THR A 10 -14.90 52.94 4.52
C THR A 10 -15.65 51.73 5.08
N LEU A 11 -16.97 51.63 4.83
CA LEU A 11 -17.76 50.46 5.23
C LEU A 11 -17.44 49.23 4.37
N GLY A 12 -17.19 49.42 3.06
CA GLY A 12 -16.79 48.34 2.16
C GLY A 12 -15.42 47.75 2.50
N LEU A 13 -14.45 48.58 2.89
CA LEU A 13 -13.12 48.12 3.31
C LEU A 13 -13.16 47.35 4.65
N LEU A 14 -14.01 47.75 5.61
CA LEU A 14 -14.14 47.02 6.88
C LEU A 14 -14.76 45.62 6.69
N SER A 15 -15.72 45.46 5.77
CA SER A 15 -16.35 44.16 5.50
C SER A 15 -15.42 43.15 4.82
N ILE A 16 -14.41 43.60 4.08
CA ILE A 16 -13.43 42.71 3.43
C ILE A 16 -12.44 42.11 4.46
N VAL A 17 -12.14 42.82 5.55
CA VAL A 17 -11.20 42.34 6.59
C VAL A 17 -11.81 41.23 7.46
N VAL A 18 -13.14 41.20 7.63
CA VAL A 18 -13.81 40.21 8.50
C VAL A 18 -14.04 38.86 7.80
N PHE A 19 -14.16 38.82 6.47
CA PHE A 19 -14.37 37.56 5.73
C PHE A 19 -13.09 36.77 5.40
N GLY A 20 -11.90 37.33 5.62
CA GLY A 20 -10.62 36.67 5.30
C GLY A 20 -10.13 35.64 6.34
N ALA A 21 -10.78 35.53 7.50
CA ALA A 21 -10.24 34.77 8.64
C ALA A 21 -10.75 33.31 8.76
N MET A 22 -11.57 32.82 7.83
CA MET A 22 -11.98 31.41 7.79
C MET A 22 -10.93 30.56 7.09
N THR A 23 -9.67 30.62 7.56
CA THR A 23 -8.68 29.63 7.17
C THR A 23 -9.05 28.32 7.85
N THR A 24 -9.64 27.40 7.07
CA THR A 24 -9.89 26.03 7.51
C THR A 24 -8.57 25.46 8.01
N SER A 25 -8.45 25.35 9.33
CA SER A 25 -7.29 24.75 9.98
C SER A 25 -7.42 23.25 9.76
N LYS A 26 -6.87 22.77 8.64
CA LYS A 26 -6.76 21.32 8.42
C LYS A 26 -5.97 20.77 9.60
N PRO A 27 -6.50 19.80 10.37
CA PRO A 27 -5.77 19.21 11.48
C PRO A 27 -4.38 18.84 11.00
N GLN A 28 -3.34 19.28 11.71
CA GLN A 28 -1.99 18.83 11.43
C GLN A 28 -2.01 17.32 11.59
N ASP A 29 -1.91 16.63 10.46
CA ASP A 29 -1.85 15.18 10.37
C ASP A 29 -0.53 14.80 11.06
N GLU A 30 -0.62 14.38 12.33
CA GLU A 30 0.45 13.70 13.06
C GLU A 30 0.81 12.48 12.19
N GLY A 31 1.77 12.66 11.29
CA GLY A 31 2.01 11.76 10.17
C GLY A 31 2.21 10.30 10.59
N PHE A 32 2.15 9.40 9.61
CA PHE A 32 2.22 7.96 9.88
C PHE A 32 3.47 7.55 10.68
N LYS A 33 3.25 6.85 11.79
CA LYS A 33 4.29 6.57 12.81
C LYS A 33 5.43 5.65 12.34
N ASN A 34 5.18 4.68 11.45
CA ASN A 34 6.17 3.63 11.11
C ASN A 34 6.26 3.31 9.60
N LEU A 35 6.24 4.35 8.76
CA LEU A 35 6.57 4.22 7.34
C LEU A 35 8.09 4.16 7.14
N LYS A 36 8.58 3.04 6.60
CA LYS A 36 10.02 2.79 6.34
C LYS A 36 10.37 2.72 4.84
N VAL A 37 9.37 2.53 3.96
CA VAL A 37 9.60 2.37 2.51
C VAL A 37 8.74 3.34 1.71
N LEU A 38 7.45 3.45 2.06
CA LEU A 38 6.58 4.48 1.48
C LEU A 38 6.96 5.87 2.00
N PRO A 39 6.70 6.94 1.24
CA PRO A 39 7.01 8.31 1.63
C PRO A 39 6.30 8.70 2.92
N LYS A 40 6.98 9.43 3.80
CA LYS A 40 6.40 9.87 5.08
C LYS A 40 5.29 10.91 4.92
N ASN A 41 5.28 11.63 3.80
CA ASN A 41 4.30 12.67 3.44
C ASN A 41 3.20 12.17 2.48
N ILE A 42 3.08 10.87 2.28
CA ILE A 42 1.95 10.29 1.53
C ILE A 42 0.63 10.69 2.21
N SER A 43 -0.44 10.91 1.44
CA SER A 43 -1.77 11.15 2.04
C SER A 43 -2.38 9.85 2.57
N GLY A 44 -3.29 9.93 3.55
CA GLY A 44 -4.01 8.76 4.04
C GLY A 44 -4.79 8.02 2.95
N GLU A 45 -5.39 8.73 2.01
CA GLU A 45 -6.08 8.13 0.86
C GLU A 45 -5.11 7.33 -0.02
N ASN A 46 -3.96 7.90 -0.37
CA ASN A 46 -2.99 7.22 -1.23
C ASN A 46 -2.33 6.03 -0.49
N LEU A 47 -2.07 6.18 0.81
CA LEU A 47 -1.59 5.06 1.63
C LEU A 47 -2.60 3.92 1.65
N HIS A 48 -3.88 4.23 1.86
CA HIS A 48 -4.93 3.22 1.88
C HIS A 48 -5.05 2.49 0.54
N LYS A 49 -5.03 3.21 -0.59
CA LYS A 49 -5.04 2.62 -1.94
C LYS A 49 -3.89 1.64 -2.16
N VAL A 50 -2.68 1.99 -1.71
CA VAL A 50 -1.52 1.09 -1.79
C VAL A 50 -1.75 -0.19 -0.96
N MET A 51 -2.32 -0.06 0.24
CA MET A 51 -2.61 -1.22 1.09
C MET A 51 -3.71 -2.10 0.51
N GLU A 52 -4.77 -1.52 -0.07
CA GLU A 52 -5.83 -2.27 -0.78
C GLU A 52 -5.27 -3.00 -2.01
N GLU A 53 -4.37 -2.38 -2.77
CA GLU A 53 -3.70 -3.05 -3.90
C GLU A 53 -2.93 -4.28 -3.43
N TRP A 54 -2.24 -4.20 -2.29
CA TRP A 54 -1.51 -5.33 -1.72
C TRP A 54 -2.46 -6.41 -1.19
N GLU A 55 -3.53 -6.02 -0.51
CA GLU A 55 -4.57 -6.92 -0.04
C GLU A 55 -5.12 -7.78 -1.19
N HIS A 56 -5.55 -7.13 -2.27
CA HIS A 56 -6.10 -7.81 -3.44
C HIS A 56 -5.07 -8.64 -4.19
N SER A 57 -3.84 -8.13 -4.34
CA SER A 57 -2.78 -8.86 -5.04
C SER A 57 -2.41 -10.18 -4.34
N LEU A 58 -2.50 -10.21 -3.01
CA LEU A 58 -2.16 -11.37 -2.18
C LEU A 58 -3.39 -12.22 -1.84
N GLY A 59 -4.62 -11.75 -2.10
CA GLY A 59 -5.84 -12.47 -1.74
C GLY A 59 -6.01 -12.64 -0.23
N VAL A 60 -5.61 -11.64 0.55
CA VAL A 60 -5.67 -11.65 2.02
C VAL A 60 -6.55 -10.50 2.52
N HIS A 61 -6.55 -10.25 3.83
CA HIS A 61 -7.14 -9.06 4.44
C HIS A 61 -6.10 -8.27 5.23
N CYS A 62 -6.40 -7.03 5.59
CA CYS A 62 -5.50 -6.14 6.35
C CYS A 62 -4.86 -6.78 7.61
N ASN A 63 -5.58 -7.64 8.32
CA ASN A 63 -5.09 -8.35 9.52
C ASN A 63 -4.05 -9.44 9.20
N PHE A 64 -3.83 -9.79 7.94
CA PHE A 64 -2.75 -10.68 7.52
C PHE A 64 -1.38 -10.04 7.77
N CYS A 65 -1.23 -8.73 7.52
CA CYS A 65 0.03 -8.02 7.76
C CYS A 65 0.01 -7.20 9.05
N HIS A 66 -1.14 -6.64 9.44
CA HIS A 66 -1.23 -5.74 10.59
C HIS A 66 -1.69 -6.45 11.86
N ALA A 67 -1.12 -6.05 13.00
CA ALA A 67 -1.50 -6.58 14.30
C ALA A 67 -2.76 -5.88 14.82
N ARG A 68 -3.55 -6.60 15.63
CA ARG A 68 -4.63 -6.00 16.43
C ARG A 68 -4.07 -5.66 17.80
N ASN A 69 -4.41 -4.48 18.32
CA ASN A 69 -4.16 -4.14 19.70
C ASN A 69 -5.28 -4.72 20.56
N GLU A 70 -4.94 -5.61 21.50
CA GLU A 70 -5.92 -6.34 22.30
C GLU A 70 -6.63 -5.50 23.35
N GLU A 71 -6.03 -4.40 23.80
CA GLU A 71 -6.62 -3.51 24.81
C GLU A 71 -7.68 -2.60 24.16
N THR A 72 -7.30 -1.94 23.07
CA THR A 72 -8.15 -0.98 22.36
C THR A 72 -9.13 -1.65 21.40
N LYS A 73 -8.96 -2.95 21.14
CA LYS A 73 -9.69 -3.75 20.15
C LYS A 73 -9.62 -3.22 18.71
N LYS A 74 -8.72 -2.27 18.43
CA LYS A 74 -8.46 -1.66 17.11
C LYS A 74 -7.22 -2.24 16.46
N MET A 75 -7.07 -2.00 15.15
CA MET A 75 -5.84 -2.34 14.44
C MET A 75 -4.68 -1.42 14.88
N ASP A 76 -3.53 -2.03 15.17
CA ASP A 76 -2.27 -1.33 15.33
C ASP A 76 -1.50 -1.32 13.99
N TRP A 77 -1.80 -0.31 13.19
CA TRP A 77 -1.20 -0.13 11.87
C TRP A 77 0.32 0.08 11.93
N ALA A 78 0.84 0.59 13.06
CA ALA A 78 2.25 0.94 13.21
C ALA A 78 3.08 -0.26 13.66
N SER A 79 2.53 -1.19 14.44
CA SER A 79 3.22 -2.37 14.96
C SER A 79 3.87 -3.23 13.86
N ASP A 80 5.08 -3.70 14.14
CA ASP A 80 5.82 -4.70 13.34
C ASP A 80 5.76 -6.10 14.01
N ALA A 81 4.80 -6.35 14.90
CA ALA A 81 4.67 -7.63 15.62
C ALA A 81 4.40 -8.84 14.70
N LYS A 82 3.91 -8.60 13.49
CA LYS A 82 3.64 -9.62 12.47
C LYS A 82 4.76 -9.67 11.43
N PRO A 83 5.40 -10.83 11.19
CA PRO A 83 6.52 -10.94 10.25
C PRO A 83 6.14 -10.61 8.80
N GLU A 84 4.87 -10.82 8.43
CA GLU A 84 4.35 -10.55 7.09
C GLU A 84 4.53 -9.08 6.70
N LYS A 85 4.44 -8.15 7.66
CA LYS A 85 4.66 -6.72 7.40
C LYS A 85 6.11 -6.43 7.03
N ALA A 86 7.07 -7.09 7.68
CA ALA A 86 8.49 -6.94 7.34
C ALA A 86 8.75 -7.51 5.94
N MET A 87 8.21 -8.70 5.64
CA MET A 87 8.30 -9.31 4.32
C MET A 87 7.70 -8.41 3.24
N ALA A 88 6.51 -7.84 3.45
CA ALA A 88 5.87 -6.92 2.50
C ALA A 88 6.76 -5.70 2.18
N ARG A 89 7.46 -5.15 3.17
CA ARG A 89 8.42 -4.06 2.94
C ARG A 89 9.58 -4.50 2.04
N ASP A 90 10.09 -5.71 2.22
CA ASP A 90 11.20 -6.22 1.41
C ASP A 90 10.75 -6.59 0.00
N MET A 91 9.56 -7.17 -0.16
CA MET A 91 8.93 -7.41 -1.46
C MET A 91 8.68 -6.10 -2.22
N TYR A 92 8.19 -5.07 -1.55
CA TYR A 92 7.97 -3.77 -2.18
C TYR A 92 9.30 -3.11 -2.62
N LYS A 93 10.37 -3.22 -1.83
CA LYS A 93 11.72 -2.78 -2.24
C LYS A 93 12.22 -3.56 -3.46
N MET A 94 12.02 -4.88 -3.47
CA MET A 94 12.42 -5.74 -4.59
C MET A 94 11.70 -5.34 -5.88
N MET A 95 10.36 -5.21 -5.83
CA MET A 95 9.55 -4.80 -6.96
C MET A 95 9.99 -3.42 -7.49
N ASN A 96 10.18 -2.45 -6.60
CA ASN A 96 10.68 -1.12 -6.98
C ASN A 96 12.04 -1.18 -7.69
N LYS A 97 12.96 -2.02 -7.21
CA LYS A 97 14.27 -2.23 -7.85
C LYS A 97 14.14 -2.86 -9.23
N ILE A 98 13.27 -3.87 -9.39
CA ILE A 98 13.02 -4.52 -10.69
C ILE A 98 12.50 -3.48 -11.69
N ASN A 99 11.48 -2.72 -11.30
CA ASN A 99 10.84 -1.73 -12.15
C ASN A 99 11.79 -0.60 -12.55
N GLN A 100 12.59 -0.09 -11.61
CA GLN A 100 13.60 0.91 -11.94
C GLN A 100 14.68 0.38 -12.89
N LYS A 101 15.22 -0.80 -12.59
CA LYS A 101 16.39 -1.32 -13.28
C LYS A 101 16.07 -1.83 -14.68
N TYR A 102 14.95 -2.54 -14.83
CA TYR A 102 14.63 -3.28 -16.05
C TYR A 102 13.47 -2.69 -16.86
N PHE A 103 12.57 -1.94 -16.22
CA PHE A 103 11.43 -1.31 -16.88
C PHE A 103 11.56 0.22 -16.95
N HIS A 104 12.71 0.76 -16.51
CA HIS A 104 13.02 2.19 -16.52
C HIS A 104 11.94 3.05 -15.85
N ALA A 105 11.30 2.49 -14.82
CA ALA A 105 10.25 3.14 -14.08
C ALA A 105 10.74 4.45 -13.44
N LYS A 106 9.96 5.51 -13.61
CA LYS A 106 10.24 6.81 -12.99
C LYS A 106 9.62 6.90 -11.61
N LYS A 107 10.16 7.81 -10.81
CA LYS A 107 9.53 8.22 -9.55
C LYS A 107 8.52 9.32 -9.79
N ASP A 108 7.41 9.30 -9.08
CA ASP A 108 6.47 10.42 -9.00
C ASP A 108 7.00 11.53 -8.08
N SER A 109 6.18 12.58 -7.88
CA SER A 109 6.53 13.72 -7.02
C SER A 109 6.68 13.36 -5.54
N LEU A 110 6.16 12.21 -5.10
CA LEU A 110 6.31 11.70 -3.74
C LEU A 110 7.50 10.74 -3.61
N GLY A 111 8.19 10.44 -4.71
CA GLY A 111 9.30 9.50 -4.74
C GLY A 111 8.88 8.03 -4.86
N MET A 112 7.60 7.74 -5.09
CA MET A 112 7.09 6.39 -5.33
C MET A 112 7.33 5.97 -6.78
N ILE A 113 7.46 4.67 -7.02
CA ILE A 113 7.62 4.14 -8.38
C ILE A 113 6.28 4.16 -9.09
N MET A 114 6.25 4.85 -10.23
CA MET A 114 5.09 4.87 -11.10
C MET A 114 4.83 3.46 -11.63
N GLN A 115 3.56 3.07 -11.71
CA GLN A 115 3.17 1.75 -12.19
C GLN A 115 3.74 1.51 -13.60
N SER A 116 4.66 0.54 -13.70
CA SER A 116 5.31 0.12 -14.92
C SER A 116 6.00 -1.22 -14.66
N GLY A 117 5.99 -2.13 -15.64
CA GLY A 117 6.60 -3.44 -15.48
C GLY A 117 5.77 -4.37 -14.60
N VAL A 118 6.34 -4.78 -13.46
CA VAL A 118 5.75 -5.78 -12.57
C VAL A 118 5.11 -5.16 -11.33
N ASN A 119 4.09 -5.82 -10.78
CA ASN A 119 3.49 -5.48 -9.49
C ASN A 119 3.32 -6.74 -8.63
N CYS A 120 2.77 -6.59 -7.43
CA CYS A 120 2.55 -7.71 -6.50
C CYS A 120 1.71 -8.81 -7.16
N ASN A 121 0.64 -8.42 -7.88
CA ASN A 121 -0.26 -9.34 -8.56
C ASN A 121 0.41 -10.14 -9.69
N THR A 122 1.49 -9.62 -10.29
CA THR A 122 2.23 -10.31 -11.37
C THR A 122 2.73 -11.69 -10.91
N CYS A 123 3.17 -11.79 -9.66
CA CYS A 123 3.65 -13.05 -9.07
C CYS A 123 2.59 -13.68 -8.16
N HIS A 124 1.96 -12.89 -7.28
CA HIS A 124 1.06 -13.42 -6.26
C HIS A 124 -0.28 -13.90 -6.83
N ARG A 125 -0.83 -13.24 -7.85
CA ARG A 125 -2.07 -13.67 -8.53
C ARG A 125 -3.22 -14.03 -7.58
N GLY A 126 -3.38 -13.29 -6.48
CA GLY A 126 -4.41 -13.54 -5.47
C GLY A 126 -4.07 -14.65 -4.46
N THR A 127 -2.82 -15.10 -4.37
CA THR A 127 -2.34 -15.98 -3.29
C THR A 127 -1.18 -15.33 -2.52
N ALA A 128 -1.22 -15.45 -1.19
CA ALA A 128 -0.20 -14.91 -0.30
C ALA A 128 1.17 -15.58 -0.51
N HIS A 129 1.17 -16.83 -0.97
CA HIS A 129 2.37 -17.63 -1.18
C HIS A 129 2.39 -18.13 -2.63
N PRO A 130 3.09 -17.43 -3.54
CA PRO A 130 3.21 -17.88 -4.91
C PRO A 130 4.08 -19.13 -4.98
N GLU A 131 3.61 -20.14 -5.69
CA GLU A 131 4.39 -21.35 -5.96
C GLU A 131 5.47 -21.08 -7.01
N VAL A 132 6.65 -21.68 -6.82
CA VAL A 132 7.69 -21.70 -7.85
C VAL A 132 7.31 -22.74 -8.90
N MET A 133 6.74 -22.29 -10.01
CA MET A 133 6.43 -23.17 -11.14
C MET A 133 7.70 -23.42 -11.94
N VAL A 134 8.22 -24.65 -11.87
CA VAL A 134 9.26 -25.13 -12.79
C VAL A 134 8.56 -25.99 -13.84
N PRO A 135 8.59 -25.61 -15.13
CA PRO A 135 8.05 -26.46 -16.19
C PRO A 135 8.72 -27.83 -16.11
N ASP A 136 7.94 -28.91 -16.22
CA ASP A 136 8.42 -30.30 -16.12
C ASP A 136 9.23 -30.76 -17.34
N GLY A 137 9.76 -29.81 -18.14
CA GLY A 137 10.59 -30.06 -19.31
C GLY A 137 9.84 -30.64 -20.50
N LYS A 138 8.53 -30.88 -20.40
CA LYS A 138 7.72 -31.30 -21.54
C LYS A 138 7.44 -30.08 -22.41
N GLY A 139 7.99 -30.11 -23.62
CA GLY A 139 7.76 -29.06 -24.61
C GLY A 139 6.27 -28.82 -24.88
N PRO A 140 5.93 -27.75 -25.61
CA PRO A 140 4.55 -27.46 -25.97
C PRO A 140 3.94 -28.66 -26.73
N GLY A 141 3.05 -29.41 -26.08
CA GLY A 141 2.47 -30.66 -26.59
C GLY A 141 2.47 -31.84 -25.61
N GLY A 142 3.15 -31.76 -24.47
CA GLY A 142 3.01 -32.76 -23.41
C GLY A 142 1.60 -32.73 -22.82
N GLN A 143 0.87 -33.85 -22.86
CA GLN A 143 -0.38 -33.99 -22.10
C GLN A 143 -0.12 -33.62 -20.64
N PRO A 144 -1.07 -32.94 -19.96
CA PRO A 144 -0.96 -32.70 -18.53
C PRO A 144 -0.64 -34.04 -17.85
N GLY A 145 0.48 -34.10 -17.14
CA GLY A 145 0.74 -35.23 -16.26
C GLY A 145 -0.42 -35.33 -15.26
N PRO A 146 -0.75 -36.54 -14.76
CA PRO A 146 -1.72 -36.65 -13.69
C PRO A 146 -1.30 -35.70 -12.56
N PRO A 147 -2.26 -35.01 -11.89
CA PRO A 147 -1.94 -34.13 -10.79
C PRO A 147 -1.02 -34.88 -9.83
N SER A 148 0.14 -34.30 -9.54
CA SER A 148 1.03 -34.83 -8.51
C SER A 148 0.21 -34.88 -7.23
N ALA A 149 -0.10 -36.10 -6.77
CA ALA A 149 -0.74 -36.29 -5.49
C ALA A 149 0.22 -35.74 -4.45
N GLY A 150 -0.05 -34.52 -3.95
CA GLY A 150 0.58 -34.03 -2.75
C GLY A 150 0.36 -35.04 -1.62
N PRO A 151 1.24 -35.11 -0.62
CA PRO A 151 1.09 -36.04 0.48
C PRO A 151 -0.28 -35.86 1.11
N ALA A 152 -1.04 -36.95 1.24
CA ALA A 152 -2.33 -36.92 1.91
C ALA A 152 -2.16 -36.38 3.34
N PRO A 153 -3.11 -35.55 3.85
CA PRO A 153 -3.06 -35.06 5.21
C PRO A 153 -2.96 -36.23 6.19
N GLY A 154 -1.86 -36.29 6.96
CA GLY A 154 -1.65 -37.32 7.99
C GLY A 154 -0.52 -38.31 7.74
N SER A 155 0.26 -38.17 6.66
CA SER A 155 1.50 -38.96 6.54
C SER A 155 2.57 -38.42 7.50
N PRO A 156 3.17 -39.26 8.38
CA PRO A 156 4.21 -38.79 9.29
C PRO A 156 5.45 -38.35 8.50
N ALA A 157 6.08 -37.27 8.97
CA ALA A 157 7.27 -36.72 8.34
C ALA A 157 8.37 -37.78 8.23
N PRO A 158 9.06 -37.92 7.08
CA PRO A 158 10.15 -38.86 6.95
C PRO A 158 11.27 -38.46 7.90
N THR A 159 11.66 -39.40 8.77
CA THR A 159 12.79 -39.23 9.66
C THR A 159 14.06 -39.14 8.85
N LYS A 160 14.78 -38.02 9.05
CA LYS A 160 16.05 -37.72 8.41
C LYS A 160 17.12 -38.77 8.79
N PRO A 161 18.03 -39.15 7.87
CA PRO A 161 19.18 -40.00 8.20
C PRO A 161 20.16 -39.31 9.16
#